data_AF-A0A2M8WQ64-F1
#
_entry.id   AF-A0A2M8WQ64-F1
#
_cell.length_a   1.000
_cell.length_b   1.000
_cell.length_c   1.000
_cell.angle_alpha   90.00
_cell.angle_beta   90.00
_cell.angle_gamma   90.00
#
_symmetry.space_group_name_H-M   'P 1'
#
loop_
_entity.id
_entity.type
_entity.pdbx_description
1 polymer ?
#
loop_
_entity_poly.entity_id
_entity_poly.type
_entity_poly.pdbx_seq_one_letter_code
_entity_poly.pdbx_strand_id
1 'polypeptide(L)'
;MRFLLLSVLALTACTSIVPLTAMRLSGLSPASADPADLAIDLGLPAGIDVSPGGATMIFKVSRVDLGETREGQFALKRDGSIFMVDPQDYADLRALQALTRTWQAENDDATNGSLMINVSPCRIGDGPAEDARVNVAVRMQRDGAFLPLVRDGPLSAVTSEQQLQDMPNCP
;
A
#
# COMPACT_ATOMS: atom_id res chain seq x y z
N MET A 1 13.04 15.04 -53.52
CA MET A 1 12.03 15.32 -52.48
C MET A 1 12.40 14.53 -51.24
N ARG A 2 12.64 15.25 -50.13
CA ARG A 2 12.80 14.72 -48.77
C ARG A 2 11.51 14.02 -48.35
N PHE A 3 11.59 12.80 -47.84
CA PHE A 3 10.60 12.28 -46.90
C PHE A 3 11.34 11.63 -45.72
N LEU A 4 11.49 12.45 -44.68
CA LEU A 4 11.83 12.03 -43.32
C LEU A 4 10.74 11.07 -42.84
N LEU A 5 11.05 9.77 -42.79
CA LEU A 5 10.18 8.77 -42.17
C LEU A 5 10.53 8.67 -40.68
N LEU A 6 9.64 9.29 -39.90
CA LEU A 6 9.28 9.03 -38.51
C LEU A 6 10.01 7.87 -37.82
N SER A 7 11.03 8.19 -37.04
CA SER A 7 11.49 7.36 -35.91
C SER A 7 10.52 7.56 -34.74
N VAL A 8 9.40 6.83 -34.74
CA VAL A 8 8.55 6.69 -33.54
C VAL A 8 9.27 5.75 -32.59
N LEU A 9 10.13 6.33 -31.73
CA LEU A 9 10.67 5.64 -30.57
C LEU A 9 9.51 5.28 -29.64
N ALA A 10 9.22 3.99 -29.54
CA ALA A 10 8.31 3.42 -28.56
C ALA A 10 8.89 3.63 -27.15
N LEU A 11 8.45 4.66 -26.44
CA LEU A 11 8.61 4.74 -24.99
C LEU A 11 7.63 3.76 -24.34
N THR A 12 7.97 2.47 -24.31
CA THR A 12 7.41 1.56 -23.31
C THR A 12 8.06 1.90 -21.98
N ALA A 13 7.53 2.92 -21.30
CA ALA A 13 7.92 3.21 -19.93
C ALA A 13 7.60 1.97 -19.08
N CYS A 14 8.64 1.32 -18.56
CA CYS A 14 8.51 0.27 -17.56
C CYS A 14 7.98 0.88 -16.26
N THR A 15 6.67 1.07 -16.16
CA THR A 15 6.04 1.48 -14.90
C THR A 15 6.11 0.31 -13.93
N SER A 16 6.97 0.41 -12.91
CA SER A 16 7.07 -0.57 -11.82
C SER A 16 5.80 -0.63 -10.97
N ILE A 17 5.05 0.48 -10.95
CA ILE A 17 3.68 0.55 -10.45
C ILE A 17 2.80 -0.22 -11.43
N VAL A 18 2.02 -1.19 -10.94
CA VAL A 18 1.12 -2.00 -11.76
C VAL A 18 -0.26 -1.33 -11.80
N PRO A 19 -0.61 -0.54 -12.84
CA PRO A 19 -1.85 0.26 -12.82
C PRO A 19 -3.10 -0.63 -12.85
N LEU A 20 -2.98 -1.82 -13.46
CA LEU A 20 -4.02 -2.84 -13.46
C LEU A 20 -4.34 -3.34 -12.04
N THR A 21 -3.36 -3.34 -11.13
CA THR A 21 -3.60 -3.70 -9.74
C THR A 21 -4.33 -2.58 -9.01
N ALA A 22 -3.97 -1.32 -9.24
CA ALA A 22 -4.71 -0.18 -8.68
C ALA A 22 -6.19 -0.18 -9.12
N MET A 23 -6.47 -0.51 -10.39
CA MET A 23 -7.84 -0.66 -10.91
C MET A 23 -8.57 -1.91 -10.38
N ARG A 24 -7.85 -3.00 -10.08
CA ARG A 24 -8.46 -4.18 -9.43
C ARG A 24 -8.77 -3.90 -7.96
N LEU A 25 -7.94 -3.11 -7.30
CA LEU A 25 -8.17 -2.64 -5.94
C LEU A 25 -9.37 -1.70 -5.84
N SER A 26 -9.64 -0.86 -6.83
CA SER A 26 -10.89 -0.09 -6.84
C SER A 26 -12.14 -0.98 -6.94
N GLY A 27 -12.02 -2.20 -7.50
CA GLY A 27 -13.09 -3.20 -7.50
C GLY A 27 -13.15 -4.10 -6.26
N LEU A 28 -12.09 -4.11 -5.44
CA LEU A 28 -12.02 -4.83 -4.17
C LEU A 28 -12.15 -3.82 -3.04
N SER A 29 -13.39 -3.56 -2.60
CA SER A 29 -13.62 -2.59 -1.54
C SER A 29 -12.94 -3.05 -0.24
N PRO A 30 -11.93 -2.34 0.28
CA PRO A 30 -11.35 -2.66 1.58
C PRO A 30 -12.38 -2.49 2.71
N ALA A 31 -13.52 -1.84 2.44
CA ALA A 31 -14.64 -1.72 3.36
C ALA A 31 -15.44 -3.02 3.55
N SER A 32 -15.19 -4.08 2.77
CA SER A 32 -15.88 -5.38 2.91
C SER A 32 -14.96 -6.56 3.18
N ALA A 33 -13.64 -6.38 3.10
CA ALA A 33 -12.67 -7.42 3.42
C ALA A 33 -12.67 -7.75 4.94
N ASP A 34 -12.55 -9.03 5.30
CA ASP A 34 -12.31 -9.40 6.71
C ASP A 34 -10.92 -8.90 7.12
N PRO A 35 -10.77 -8.13 8.22
CA PRO A 35 -9.47 -7.72 8.73
C PRO A 35 -8.44 -8.84 8.88
N ALA A 36 -8.89 -10.05 9.20
CA ALA A 36 -8.02 -11.22 9.34
C ALA A 36 -7.42 -11.71 7.99
N ASP A 37 -8.00 -11.30 6.87
CA ASP A 37 -7.60 -11.71 5.54
C ASP A 37 -6.78 -10.63 4.82
N LEU A 38 -6.73 -9.42 5.40
CA LEU A 38 -5.89 -8.32 4.94
C LEU A 38 -4.42 -8.63 5.25
N ALA A 39 -3.63 -8.76 4.19
CA ALA A 39 -2.21 -8.99 4.29
C ALA A 39 -1.44 -8.14 3.26
N ILE A 40 -0.28 -7.64 3.65
CA ILE A 40 0.65 -6.92 2.77
C ILE A 40 1.96 -7.71 2.75
N ASP A 41 2.42 -8.07 1.57
CA ASP A 41 3.74 -8.67 1.38
C ASP A 41 4.73 -7.58 0.97
N LEU A 42 5.74 -7.34 1.81
CA LEU A 42 6.81 -6.38 1.58
C LEU A 42 8.10 -7.13 1.28
N GLY A 43 8.40 -7.28 -0.01
CA GLY A 43 9.68 -7.76 -0.50
C GLY A 43 10.71 -6.65 -0.44
N LEU A 44 11.34 -6.46 0.71
CA LEU A 44 12.38 -5.45 0.93
C LEU A 44 13.74 -5.92 0.39
N PRO A 45 14.56 -5.00 -0.16
CA PRO A 45 15.92 -5.33 -0.58
C PRO A 45 16.84 -5.56 0.62
N ALA A 46 17.97 -6.22 0.36
CA ALA A 46 19.03 -6.34 1.35
C ALA A 46 19.48 -4.95 1.85
N GLY A 47 19.73 -4.85 3.16
CA GLY A 47 20.14 -3.60 3.80
C GLY A 47 19.00 -2.70 4.27
N ILE A 48 17.74 -3.10 4.07
CA ILE A 48 16.56 -2.45 4.65
C ILE A 48 15.77 -3.46 5.46
N ASP A 49 15.25 -3.02 6.59
CA ASP A 49 14.18 -3.70 7.30
C ASP A 49 13.09 -2.73 7.76
N VAL A 50 12.08 -3.24 8.48
CA VAL A 50 11.06 -2.43 9.15
C VAL A 50 11.35 -2.40 10.64
N SER A 51 11.38 -1.20 11.23
CA SER A 51 11.52 -1.04 12.68
C SER A 51 10.44 -1.82 13.44
N PRO A 52 10.74 -2.41 14.61
CA PRO A 52 9.71 -3.06 15.44
C PRO A 52 8.53 -2.13 15.71
N GLY A 53 7.31 -2.58 15.42
CA GLY A 53 6.09 -1.76 15.53
C GLY A 53 5.98 -0.62 14.50
N GLY A 54 6.91 -0.55 13.55
CA GLY A 54 7.00 0.51 12.55
C GLY A 54 6.02 0.38 11.38
N ALA A 55 5.16 -0.63 11.37
CA ALA A 55 4.17 -0.84 10.32
C ALA A 55 2.75 -0.60 10.86
N THR A 56 2.02 0.31 10.21
CA THR A 56 0.64 0.64 10.56
C THR A 56 -0.22 0.76 9.30
N MET A 57 -1.50 0.46 9.45
CA MET A 57 -2.51 0.67 8.43
C MET A 57 -3.46 1.77 8.89
N ILE A 58 -3.75 2.70 7.99
CA ILE A 58 -4.73 3.76 8.21
C ILE A 58 -5.92 3.46 7.29
N PHE A 59 -7.11 3.38 7.88
CA PHE A 59 -8.36 3.33 7.13
C PHE A 59 -9.13 4.61 7.41
N LYS A 60 -9.50 5.32 6.35
CA LYS A 60 -10.22 6.60 6.42
C LYS A 60 -11.48 6.52 5.58
N VAL A 61 -12.55 7.10 6.09
CA VAL A 61 -13.80 7.30 5.35
C VAL A 61 -14.28 8.74 5.52
N SER A 62 -14.73 9.35 4.44
CA SER A 62 -15.28 10.71 4.41
C SER A 62 -16.62 10.77 3.70
N ARG A 63 -17.55 11.56 4.24
CA ARG A 63 -18.82 11.96 3.64
C ARG A 63 -18.75 13.42 3.26
N VAL A 64 -18.58 13.70 1.97
CA VAL A 64 -18.29 15.07 1.49
C VAL A 64 -19.49 16.00 1.56
N ASP A 65 -20.71 15.45 1.42
CA ASP A 65 -21.98 16.17 1.54
C ASP A 65 -22.24 16.65 2.98
N LEU A 66 -21.77 15.89 3.97
CA LEU A 66 -21.88 16.21 5.40
C LEU A 66 -20.63 16.90 5.96
N GLY A 67 -19.53 16.91 5.21
CA GLY A 67 -18.23 17.38 5.69
C GLY A 67 -17.63 16.49 6.80
N GLU A 68 -18.07 15.24 6.92
CA GLU A 68 -17.65 14.34 7.98
C GLU A 68 -16.49 13.45 7.53
N THR A 69 -15.58 13.16 8.46
CA THR A 69 -14.47 12.21 8.29
C THR A 69 -14.33 11.35 9.53
N ARG A 70 -14.05 10.06 9.34
CA ARG A 70 -13.62 9.13 10.39
C ARG A 70 -12.40 8.38 9.91
N GLU A 71 -11.49 8.10 10.84
CA GLU A 71 -10.22 7.45 10.56
C GLU A 71 -9.85 6.55 11.73
N GLY A 72 -9.19 5.44 11.42
CA GLY A 72 -8.57 4.54 12.39
C GLY A 72 -7.17 4.17 11.95
N GLN A 73 -6.26 4.06 12.91
CA GLN A 73 -4.90 3.55 12.71
C GLN A 73 -4.76 2.23 13.44
N PHE A 74 -4.29 1.21 12.73
CA PHE A 74 -4.23 -0.17 13.19
C PHE A 74 -2.80 -0.68 13.06
N ALA A 75 -2.31 -1.37 14.08
CA ALA A 75 -0.99 -1.96 14.08
C ALA A 75 -0.92 -3.13 13.11
N LEU A 76 0.22 -3.29 12.44
CA LEU A 76 0.49 -4.45 11.61
C LEU A 76 1.49 -5.39 12.31
N LYS A 77 1.10 -6.65 12.46
CA LYS A 77 1.97 -7.73 12.92
C LYS A 77 2.69 -8.36 11.74
N ARG A 78 3.99 -8.55 11.90
CA ARG A 78 4.88 -9.14 10.89
C ARG A 78 5.05 -10.64 11.10
N ASP A 79 4.97 -11.39 10.00
CA ASP A 79 5.36 -12.79 9.87
C ASP A 79 6.18 -12.96 8.58
N GLY A 80 7.50 -13.03 8.71
CA GLY A 80 8.42 -12.98 7.56
C GLY A 80 8.30 -11.66 6.79
N SER A 81 7.96 -11.72 5.50
CA SER A 81 7.69 -10.52 4.67
C SER A 81 6.23 -10.06 4.73
N ILE A 82 5.36 -10.82 5.39
CA ILE A 82 3.91 -10.58 5.42
C ILE A 82 3.56 -9.75 6.65
N PHE A 83 2.76 -8.71 6.45
CA PHE A 83 2.21 -7.83 7.47
C PHE A 83 0.69 -7.97 7.48
N MET A 84 0.12 -8.25 8.65
CA MET A 84 -1.32 -8.46 8.85
C MET A 84 -1.83 -7.54 9.95
N VAL A 85 -3.10 -7.15 9.89
CA VAL A 85 -3.73 -6.36 10.96
C VAL A 85 -3.63 -7.11 12.28
N ASP A 86 -3.25 -6.42 13.36
CA ASP A 86 -3.21 -7.01 14.69
C ASP A 86 -4.61 -7.52 15.08
N PRO A 87 -4.77 -8.78 15.55
CA PRO A 87 -6.06 -9.27 15.99
C PRO A 87 -6.77 -8.41 17.04
N GLN A 88 -6.03 -7.63 17.83
CA GLN A 88 -6.60 -6.69 18.79
C GLN A 88 -7.42 -5.57 18.13
N ASP A 89 -7.08 -5.23 16.89
CA ASP A 89 -7.65 -4.12 16.13
C ASP A 89 -8.83 -4.52 15.23
N TYR A 90 -9.14 -5.83 15.13
CA TYR A 90 -10.18 -6.33 14.22
C TYR A 90 -11.57 -5.76 14.50
N ALA A 91 -11.92 -5.55 15.77
CA ALA A 91 -13.23 -5.03 16.14
C ALA A 91 -13.41 -3.59 15.65
N ASP A 92 -12.40 -2.75 15.90
CA ASP A 92 -12.43 -1.33 15.57
C ASP A 92 -12.39 -1.12 14.05
N LEU A 93 -11.57 -1.89 13.33
CA LEU A 93 -11.58 -1.85 11.88
C LEU A 93 -12.93 -2.29 11.29
N ARG A 94 -13.55 -3.36 11.81
CA ARG A 94 -14.89 -3.79 11.37
C ARG A 94 -15.94 -2.73 11.61
N ALA A 95 -15.86 -1.99 12.72
CA ALA A 95 -16.76 -0.89 13.02
C ALA A 95 -16.63 0.24 11.98
N LEU A 96 -15.39 0.61 11.63
CA LEU A 96 -15.13 1.64 10.64
C LEU A 96 -15.55 1.22 9.22
N GLN A 97 -15.30 -0.05 8.85
CA GLN A 97 -15.80 -0.65 7.61
C GLN A 97 -17.33 -0.68 7.56
N ALA A 98 -18.00 -0.99 8.68
CA ALA A 98 -19.46 -0.97 8.77
C ALA A 98 -20.02 0.45 8.59
N LEU A 99 -19.38 1.45 9.21
CA LEU A 99 -19.72 2.85 8.99
C LEU A 99 -19.61 3.23 7.51
N THR A 100 -18.51 2.85 6.85
CA THR A 100 -18.34 3.09 5.41
C THR A 100 -19.48 2.50 4.61
N ARG A 101 -19.86 1.24 4.86
CA ARG A 101 -20.98 0.61 4.13
C ARG A 101 -22.31 1.31 4.38
N THR A 102 -22.57 1.75 5.61
CA THR A 102 -23.76 2.54 5.93
C THR A 102 -23.77 3.85 5.14
N TRP A 103 -22.65 4.57 5.14
CA TRP A 103 -22.52 5.82 4.40
C TRP A 103 -22.65 5.63 2.89
N GLN A 104 -22.09 4.57 2.33
CA GLN A 104 -22.26 4.22 0.91
C GLN A 104 -23.71 3.88 0.57
N ALA A 105 -24.42 3.16 1.45
CA ALA A 105 -25.83 2.86 1.25
C ALA A 105 -26.73 4.11 1.28
N GLU A 106 -26.35 5.12 2.07
CA GLU A 106 -27.06 6.40 2.14
C GLU A 106 -26.74 7.30 0.94
N ASN A 107 -25.46 7.40 0.55
CA ASN A 107 -25.00 8.23 -0.57
C ASN A 107 -23.58 7.81 -1.02
N ASP A 108 -23.50 6.84 -1.94
CA ASP A 108 -22.23 6.31 -2.44
C ASP A 108 -21.40 7.38 -3.16
N ASP A 109 -22.03 8.23 -3.99
CA ASP A 109 -21.35 9.30 -4.73
C ASP A 109 -20.68 10.34 -3.81
N ALA A 110 -21.17 10.50 -2.58
CA ALA A 110 -20.59 11.38 -1.58
C ALA A 110 -19.67 10.67 -0.57
N THR A 111 -19.52 9.35 -0.66
CA THR A 111 -18.75 8.55 0.29
C THR A 111 -17.43 8.10 -0.32
N ASN A 112 -16.33 8.53 0.28
CA ASN A 112 -15.00 8.12 -0.15
C ASN A 112 -14.30 7.35 0.97
N GLY A 113 -13.80 6.15 0.66
CA GLY A 113 -12.94 5.36 1.52
C GLY A 113 -11.51 5.33 1.01
N SER A 114 -10.53 5.36 1.90
CA SER A 114 -9.12 5.15 1.56
C SER A 114 -8.43 4.24 2.57
N LEU A 115 -7.47 3.48 2.07
CA LEU A 115 -6.60 2.60 2.83
C LEU A 115 -5.15 3.02 2.54
N MET A 116 -4.37 3.27 3.59
CA MET A 116 -2.97 3.65 3.48
C MET A 116 -2.14 2.76 4.39
N ILE A 117 -0.99 2.30 3.89
CA ILE A 117 0.00 1.56 4.68
C ILE A 117 1.16 2.50 4.94
N ASN A 118 1.51 2.66 6.21
CA ASN A 118 2.69 3.39 6.63
C ASN A 118 3.71 2.43 7.21
N VAL A 119 4.95 2.55 6.75
CA VAL A 119 6.07 1.71 7.16
C VAL A 119 7.21 2.63 7.57
N SER A 120 7.83 2.33 8.70
CA SER A 120 9.01 2.99 9.23
C SER A 120 10.23 2.12 8.92
N PRO A 121 10.84 2.28 7.73
CA PRO A 121 12.00 1.49 7.35
C PRO A 121 13.21 1.86 8.21
N CYS A 122 14.14 0.92 8.35
CA CYS A 122 15.42 1.10 8.99
C CYS A 122 16.53 0.43 8.17
N ARG A 123 17.76 0.93 8.27
CA ARG A 123 18.94 0.41 7.57
C ARG A 123 19.57 -0.74 8.35
N ILE A 124 19.97 -1.77 7.62
CA ILE A 124 20.86 -2.83 8.11
C ILE A 124 22.24 -2.62 7.47
N GLY A 125 23.26 -2.40 8.29
CA GLY A 125 24.62 -2.15 7.82
C GLY A 125 24.71 -0.90 6.94
N ASP A 126 25.43 -1.00 5.83
CA ASP A 126 25.69 0.11 4.90
C ASP A 126 24.63 0.24 3.78
N GLY A 127 23.60 -0.62 3.76
CA GLY A 127 22.60 -0.65 2.69
C GLY A 127 21.52 0.44 2.79
N PRO A 128 20.58 0.49 1.82
CA PRO A 128 20.48 -0.35 0.62
C PRO A 128 21.50 -0.01 -0.48
N ALA A 129 21.70 -0.93 -1.43
CA ALA A 129 22.40 -0.62 -2.68
C ALA A 129 21.63 0.43 -3.52
N GLU A 130 22.34 1.21 -4.34
CA GLU A 130 21.73 2.28 -5.16
C GLU A 130 20.69 1.75 -6.16
N ASP A 131 20.86 0.52 -6.65
CA ASP A 131 19.98 -0.15 -7.62
C ASP A 131 18.95 -1.08 -6.96
N ALA A 132 18.82 -1.02 -5.63
CA ALA A 132 17.96 -1.89 -4.85
C ALA A 132 16.50 -1.85 -5.32
N ARG A 133 15.90 -3.05 -5.34
CA ARG A 133 14.56 -3.30 -5.85
C ARG A 133 13.60 -3.67 -4.72
N VAL A 134 12.35 -3.23 -4.83
CA VAL A 134 11.28 -3.52 -3.87
C VAL A 134 10.07 -4.14 -4.55
N ASN A 135 9.40 -5.02 -3.81
CA ASN A 135 8.11 -5.58 -4.18
C ASN A 135 7.09 -5.26 -3.10
N VAL A 136 5.90 -4.86 -3.52
CA VAL A 136 4.78 -4.62 -2.61
C VAL A 136 3.56 -5.32 -3.19
N ALA A 137 2.93 -6.19 -2.43
CA ALA A 137 1.69 -6.82 -2.83
C ALA A 137 0.67 -6.83 -1.68
N VAL A 138 -0.61 -6.86 -2.02
CA VAL A 138 -1.71 -6.86 -1.05
C VAL A 138 -2.65 -8.02 -1.32
N ARG A 139 -3.14 -8.65 -0.27
CA ARG A 139 -4.17 -9.68 -0.32
C ARG A 139 -5.34 -9.24 0.56
N MET A 140 -6.56 -9.45 0.06
CA MET A 140 -7.80 -9.03 0.71
C MET A 140 -8.77 -10.18 1.01
N GLN A 141 -8.38 -11.42 0.69
CA GLN A 141 -9.17 -12.63 0.88
C GLN A 141 -8.24 -13.74 1.34
N ARG A 142 -8.67 -14.56 2.32
CA ARG A 142 -7.83 -15.61 2.93
C ARG A 142 -7.10 -16.50 1.93
N ASP A 143 -7.81 -16.93 0.90
CA ASP A 143 -7.28 -17.85 -0.13
C ASP A 143 -7.08 -17.16 -1.48
N GLY A 144 -7.13 -15.83 -1.49
CA GLY A 144 -6.90 -15.01 -2.68
C GLY A 144 -5.41 -14.88 -3.02
N ALA A 145 -5.13 -14.56 -4.28
CA ALA A 145 -3.77 -14.23 -4.70
C ALA A 145 -3.32 -12.88 -4.14
N PHE A 146 -2.02 -12.74 -3.87
CA PHE A 146 -1.42 -11.42 -3.65
C PHE A 146 -1.47 -10.61 -4.94
N LEU A 147 -2.03 -9.41 -4.83
CA LEU A 147 -2.17 -8.43 -5.89
C LEU A 147 -1.00 -7.44 -5.79
N PRO A 148 -0.07 -7.45 -6.75
CA PRO A 148 1.14 -6.67 -6.64
C PRO A 148 0.91 -5.21 -7.02
N LEU A 149 1.21 -4.31 -6.09
CA LEU A 149 1.20 -2.86 -6.26
C LEU A 149 2.47 -2.39 -6.98
N VAL A 150 3.61 -2.91 -6.52
CA VAL A 150 4.94 -2.63 -7.06
C VAL A 150 5.61 -3.96 -7.35
N ARG A 151 6.09 -4.14 -8.58
CA ARG A 151 6.86 -5.31 -9.00
C ARG A 151 8.25 -4.88 -9.41
N ASP A 152 9.26 -5.44 -8.77
CA ASP A 152 10.67 -5.21 -9.08
C ASP A 152 10.97 -3.72 -9.32
N GLY A 153 10.40 -2.87 -8.47
CA GLY A 153 10.48 -1.42 -8.61
C GLY A 153 11.75 -0.88 -7.99
N PRO A 154 12.34 0.20 -8.51
CA PRO A 154 13.40 0.90 -7.80
C PRO A 154 12.85 1.43 -6.46
N LEU A 155 13.69 1.56 -5.44
CA LEU A 155 13.26 2.15 -4.14
C LEU A 155 12.61 3.53 -4.31
N SER A 156 13.07 4.32 -5.29
CA SER A 156 12.47 5.62 -5.63
C SER A 156 10.99 5.56 -6.03
N ALA A 157 10.46 4.38 -6.36
CA ALA A 157 9.03 4.20 -6.63
C ALA A 157 8.15 4.24 -5.36
N VAL A 158 8.74 4.06 -4.17
CA VAL A 158 8.01 3.99 -2.89
C VAL A 158 8.55 4.92 -1.80
N THR A 159 9.74 5.49 -2.00
CA THR A 159 10.37 6.41 -1.05
C THR A 159 11.15 7.50 -1.78
N SER A 160 11.23 8.69 -1.20
CA SER A 160 12.10 9.77 -1.70
C SER A 160 13.56 9.55 -1.31
N GLU A 161 14.49 10.20 -2.02
CA GLU A 161 15.92 10.19 -1.69
C GLU A 161 16.18 10.73 -0.28
N GLN A 162 15.49 11.80 0.11
CA GLN A 162 15.62 12.38 1.45
C GLN A 162 15.25 11.36 2.53
N GLN A 163 14.14 10.63 2.36
CA GLN A 163 13.73 9.58 3.29
C GLN A 163 14.72 8.42 3.36
N LEU A 164 15.40 8.09 2.26
CA LEU A 164 16.47 7.08 2.26
C LEU A 164 17.69 7.55 3.05
N GLN A 165 18.06 8.83 2.93
CA GLN A 165 19.18 9.42 3.66
C GLN A 165 18.89 9.51 5.16
N ASP A 166 17.68 9.94 5.51
CA ASP A 166 17.21 10.12 6.89
C ASP A 166 16.82 8.80 7.59
N MET A 167 16.90 7.67 6.88
CA MET A 167 16.51 6.37 7.41
C MET A 167 17.37 6.00 8.64
N PRO A 168 16.79 5.69 9.79
CA PRO A 168 17.56 5.30 10.97
C PRO A 168 18.18 3.91 10.78
N ASN A 169 19.19 3.58 11.58
CA ASN A 169 19.67 2.20 11.68
C ASN A 169 18.64 1.35 12.43
N CYS A 170 18.52 0.06 12.08
CA CYS A 170 17.67 -0.85 12.82
C CYS A 170 18.20 -1.05 14.25
N PRO A 171 17.31 -1.18 15.24
CA PRO A 171 17.68 -1.35 16.65
C PRO A 171 18.34 -2.70 16.95
#